data_AF-A0A8X7XLH7-F1
#
_entry.id   AF-A0A8X7XLH7-F1
#
_cell.length_a   1.000
_cell.length_b   1.000
_cell.length_c   1.000
_cell.angle_alpha   90.00
_cell.angle_beta   90.00
_cell.angle_gamma   90.00
#
_symmetry.space_group_name_H-M   'P 1'
#
loop_
_entity.id
_entity.type
_entity.pdbx_description
1 polymer ?
#
loop_
_entity_poly.entity_id
_entity_poly.type
_entity_poly.pdbx_seq_one_letter_code
_entity_poly.pdbx_strand_id
1 'polypeptide(L)'
;MLKMVVLMLERCDGFNGGANDKDSMLLRNRVVAQVLEIGIVVHSVVIGLSMGASNNPCTIRPLIAALCFHQLFEGMGLGGCILQAEYGMKIKAILVFFFSTTTPFGIVIGIGLSNVYSERSPTALIVVGLLNASSAGLLNYMALVDLLAADFMGPKLQDSMRLQAWSFIAVLLGAGGMSLMAKWA
;
A
#
# COMPACT_ATOMS: atom_id res chain seq x y z
N MET A 1 -6.80 9.61 14.39
CA MET A 1 -7.59 9.21 13.21
C MET A 1 -7.77 7.69 13.14
N LEU A 2 -6.70 6.87 13.24
CA LEU A 2 -6.80 5.40 13.32
C LEU A 2 -7.70 4.88 14.47
N LYS A 3 -7.62 5.46 15.67
CA LYS A 3 -8.54 5.10 16.79
C LYS A 3 -10.02 5.40 16.52
N MET A 4 -10.35 6.28 15.57
CA MET A 4 -11.74 6.70 15.30
C MET A 4 -12.44 5.81 14.27
N VAL A 5 -11.68 5.24 13.32
CA VAL A 5 -12.18 4.21 12.38
C VAL A 5 -12.35 2.86 13.10
N VAL A 6 -11.47 2.56 14.07
CA VAL A 6 -11.60 1.39 14.96
C VAL A 6 -12.84 1.49 15.84
N LEU A 7 -13.11 2.66 16.44
CA LEU A 7 -14.33 2.90 17.24
C LEU A 7 -15.65 2.84 16.44
N MET A 8 -15.61 3.03 15.11
CA MET A 8 -16.78 2.86 14.24
C MET A 8 -17.09 1.39 13.93
N LEU A 9 -16.09 0.50 14.01
CA LEU A 9 -16.26 -0.95 13.83
C LEU A 9 -16.50 -1.69 15.16
N GLU A 10 -16.02 -1.17 16.29
CA GLU A 10 -16.31 -1.69 17.65
C GLU A 10 -17.78 -1.60 18.08
N ARG A 11 -18.65 -0.95 17.29
CA ARG A 11 -20.07 -0.80 17.64
C ARG A 11 -20.93 -2.03 17.30
N CYS A 12 -20.37 -3.08 16.69
CA CYS A 12 -21.17 -4.24 16.26
C CYS A 12 -21.01 -5.54 17.06
N ASP A 13 -19.94 -5.81 17.82
CA ASP A 13 -19.75 -7.15 18.41
C ASP A 13 -19.33 -7.13 19.89
N GLY A 14 -20.15 -7.76 20.74
CA GLY A 14 -19.99 -7.83 22.20
C GLY A 14 -19.16 -9.02 22.72
N PHE A 15 -18.22 -8.70 23.63
CA PHE A 15 -17.74 -9.38 24.86
C PHE A 15 -17.69 -10.93 24.99
N ASN A 16 -16.49 -11.55 25.07
CA ASN A 16 -16.09 -12.51 26.14
C ASN A 16 -14.56 -12.86 26.18
N GLY A 17 -14.00 -13.06 27.38
CA GLY A 17 -12.57 -12.90 27.74
C GLY A 17 -11.50 -13.96 27.37
N GLY A 18 -11.83 -15.05 26.68
CA GLY A 18 -10.83 -16.04 26.17
C GLY A 18 -10.73 -16.09 24.64
N ALA A 19 -11.80 -15.69 23.96
CA ALA A 19 -11.83 -15.37 22.53
C ALA A 19 -11.13 -14.02 22.23
N ASN A 20 -10.98 -13.19 23.27
CA ASN A 20 -10.50 -11.82 23.22
C ASN A 20 -9.11 -11.66 22.56
N ASP A 21 -8.18 -12.60 22.71
CA ASP A 21 -6.82 -12.48 22.17
C ASP A 21 -6.77 -12.78 20.66
N LYS A 22 -7.51 -13.81 20.21
CA LYS A 22 -7.62 -14.11 18.77
C LYS A 22 -8.45 -13.06 18.05
N ASP A 23 -9.57 -12.65 18.64
CA ASP A 23 -10.45 -11.64 18.05
C ASP A 23 -9.76 -10.28 17.98
N SER A 24 -8.98 -9.90 18.99
CA SER A 24 -8.18 -8.66 18.96
C SER A 24 -7.06 -8.70 17.92
N MET A 25 -6.38 -9.84 17.74
CA MET A 25 -5.40 -10.00 16.65
C MET A 25 -6.05 -9.92 15.27
N LEU A 26 -7.21 -10.55 15.08
CA LEU A 26 -7.97 -10.47 13.83
C LEU A 26 -8.45 -9.05 13.55
N LEU A 27 -8.96 -8.34 14.56
CA LEU A 27 -9.33 -6.93 14.44
C LEU A 27 -8.13 -6.07 14.05
N ARG A 28 -6.97 -6.28 14.68
CA ARG A 28 -5.72 -5.60 14.31
C ARG A 28 -5.37 -5.85 12.85
N ASN A 29 -5.36 -7.11 12.41
CA ASN A 29 -5.03 -7.47 11.02
C ASN A 29 -6.00 -6.84 10.01
N ARG A 30 -7.30 -6.79 10.35
CA ARG A 30 -8.32 -6.14 9.53
C ARG A 30 -8.09 -4.64 9.40
N VAL A 31 -7.77 -3.97 10.51
CA VAL A 31 -7.45 -2.53 10.54
C VAL A 31 -6.20 -2.25 9.72
N VAL A 32 -5.14 -3.04 9.90
CA VAL A 32 -3.90 -2.94 9.11
C VAL A 32 -4.20 -3.10 7.62
N ALA A 33 -4.99 -4.11 7.22
CA ALA A 33 -5.36 -4.33 5.83
C ALA A 33 -6.16 -3.16 5.22
N GLN A 34 -7.10 -2.58 5.98
CA GLN A 34 -7.91 -1.44 5.51
C GLN A 34 -7.09 -0.14 5.41
N VAL A 35 -6.22 0.13 6.40
CA VAL A 35 -5.34 1.31 6.36
C VAL A 35 -4.34 1.18 5.21
N LEU A 36 -3.80 -0.01 4.99
CA LEU A 36 -2.92 -0.30 3.87
C LEU A 36 -3.65 -0.12 2.53
N GLU A 37 -4.87 -0.64 2.39
CA GLU A 37 -5.69 -0.46 1.18
C GLU A 37 -5.92 1.02 0.86
N ILE A 38 -6.33 1.82 1.85
CA ILE A 38 -6.55 3.26 1.66
C ILE A 38 -5.24 3.97 1.26
N GLY A 39 -4.13 3.62 1.89
CA GLY A 39 -2.81 4.16 1.54
C GLY A 39 -2.39 3.82 0.11
N ILE A 40 -2.59 2.57 -0.31
CA ILE A 40 -2.29 2.13 -1.67
C ILE A 40 -3.21 2.83 -2.68
N VAL A 41 -4.50 3.01 -2.38
CA VAL A 41 -5.44 3.71 -3.27
C VAL A 41 -4.99 5.15 -3.50
N VAL A 42 -4.70 5.90 -2.44
CA VAL A 42 -4.24 7.30 -2.56
C VAL A 42 -2.92 7.37 -3.34
N HIS A 43 -1.95 6.52 -3.02
CA HIS A 43 -0.67 6.48 -3.72
C HIS A 43 -0.83 6.15 -5.21
N SER A 44 -1.64 5.14 -5.52
CA SER A 44 -1.89 4.65 -6.87
C SER A 44 -2.59 5.68 -7.76
N VAL A 45 -3.53 6.47 -7.20
CA VAL A 45 -4.15 7.59 -7.95
C VAL A 45 -3.10 8.63 -8.31
N VAL A 46 -2.24 9.01 -7.36
CA VAL A 46 -1.23 10.06 -7.56
C VAL A 46 -0.18 9.63 -8.59
N ILE A 47 0.25 8.37 -8.54
CA ILE A 47 1.13 7.78 -9.55
C ILE A 47 0.45 7.77 -10.91
N GLY A 48 -0.79 7.28 -11.00
CA GLY A 48 -1.53 7.22 -12.25
C GLY A 48 -1.74 8.60 -12.87
N LEU A 49 -2.10 9.59 -12.05
CA LEU A 49 -2.24 10.99 -12.45
C LEU A 49 -0.93 11.51 -13.06
N SER A 50 0.18 11.33 -12.36
CA SER A 50 1.51 11.77 -12.79
C SER A 50 1.98 11.08 -14.08
N MET A 51 1.60 9.82 -14.27
CA MET A 51 1.91 9.08 -15.50
C MET A 51 1.05 9.51 -16.69
N GLY A 52 -0.28 9.65 -16.51
CA GLY A 52 -1.20 10.09 -17.57
C GLY A 52 -0.98 11.55 -18.01
N ALA A 53 -0.36 12.31 -17.12
CA ALA A 53 0.12 13.66 -17.32
C ALA A 53 1.37 13.75 -18.24
N SER A 54 2.21 12.72 -18.22
CA SER A 54 3.46 12.70 -18.99
C SER A 54 3.21 12.62 -20.49
N ASN A 55 3.90 13.48 -21.26
CA ASN A 55 3.74 13.59 -22.73
C ASN A 55 4.90 12.97 -23.53
N ASN A 56 5.94 12.44 -22.87
CA ASN A 56 7.15 11.95 -23.53
C ASN A 56 7.18 10.41 -23.62
N PRO A 57 6.99 9.81 -24.80
CA PRO A 57 6.92 8.34 -24.94
C PRO A 57 8.23 7.61 -24.58
N CYS A 58 9.39 8.27 -24.73
CA CYS A 58 10.68 7.74 -24.30
C CYS A 58 10.82 7.60 -22.77
N THR A 59 10.07 8.41 -22.01
CA THR A 59 10.01 8.35 -20.54
C THR A 59 8.89 7.43 -20.06
N ILE A 60 7.75 7.42 -20.77
CA ILE A 60 6.58 6.62 -20.40
C ILE A 60 6.87 5.11 -20.51
N ARG A 61 7.62 4.65 -21.51
CA ARG A 61 7.90 3.21 -21.71
C ARG A 61 8.66 2.56 -20.54
N PRO A 62 9.82 3.10 -20.10
CA PRO A 62 10.50 2.62 -18.90
C PRO A 62 9.65 2.78 -17.63
N LEU A 63 8.92 3.89 -17.51
CA LEU A 63 8.08 4.18 -16.35
C LEU A 63 6.95 3.16 -16.18
N ILE A 64 6.27 2.75 -17.27
CA ILE A 64 5.26 1.69 -17.21
C ILE A 64 5.88 0.37 -16.75
N ALA A 65 7.06 0.01 -17.27
CA ALA A 65 7.73 -1.22 -16.86
C ALA A 65 8.08 -1.18 -15.35
N ALA A 66 8.66 -0.07 -14.88
CA ALA A 66 8.96 0.13 -13.46
C ALA A 66 7.70 0.10 -12.59
N LEU A 67 6.61 0.75 -13.02
CA LEU A 67 5.34 0.76 -12.30
C LEU A 67 4.68 -0.61 -12.23
N CYS A 68 4.79 -1.45 -13.26
CA CYS A 68 4.30 -2.83 -13.20
C CYS A 68 5.00 -3.63 -12.10
N PHE A 69 6.33 -3.52 -11.99
CA PHE A 69 7.06 -4.17 -10.90
C PHE A 69 6.73 -3.55 -9.54
N HIS A 70 6.57 -2.24 -9.46
CA HIS A 70 6.19 -1.55 -8.21
C HIS A 70 4.83 -2.03 -7.71
N GLN A 71 3.84 -2.04 -8.60
CA GLN A 71 2.49 -2.50 -8.31
C GLN A 71 2.48 -3.99 -7.95
N LEU A 72 3.35 -4.82 -8.54
CA LEU A 72 3.48 -6.22 -8.15
C LEU A 72 3.90 -6.37 -6.68
N PHE A 73 4.90 -5.61 -6.24
CA PHE A 73 5.36 -5.66 -4.84
C PHE A 73 4.33 -5.09 -3.86
N GLU A 74 3.65 -4.00 -4.21
CA GLU A 74 2.55 -3.47 -3.40
C GLU A 74 1.37 -4.45 -3.31
N GLY A 75 1.05 -5.13 -4.40
CA GLY A 75 0.00 -6.16 -4.45
C GLY A 75 0.32 -7.40 -3.61
N MET A 76 1.59 -7.83 -3.57
CA MET A 76 2.02 -8.91 -2.68
C MET A 76 1.89 -8.53 -1.20
N GLY A 77 2.25 -7.29 -0.83
CA GLY A 77 2.08 -6.79 0.54
C GLY A 77 0.61 -6.72 0.97
N LEU A 78 -0.26 -6.19 0.10
CA LEU A 78 -1.71 -6.17 0.31
C LEU A 78 -2.28 -7.59 0.42
N GLY A 79 -1.88 -8.50 -0.46
CA GLY A 79 -2.29 -9.90 -0.43
C GLY A 79 -1.95 -10.58 0.90
N GLY A 80 -0.75 -10.34 1.44
CA GLY A 80 -0.35 -10.81 2.77
C GLY A 80 -1.27 -10.32 3.89
N CYS A 81 -1.62 -9.03 3.88
CA CYS A 81 -2.54 -8.46 4.88
C CYS A 81 -3.96 -9.02 4.75
N ILE A 82 -4.46 -9.18 3.53
CA ILE A 82 -5.79 -9.76 3.25
C ILE A 82 -5.88 -11.21 3.74
N LEU A 83 -4.81 -11.99 3.56
CA LEU A 83 -4.75 -13.37 4.05
C LEU A 83 -4.79 -13.41 5.59
N GLN A 84 -4.06 -12.52 6.26
CA GLN A 84 -4.02 -12.44 7.72
C GLN A 84 -5.31 -11.89 8.35
N ALA A 85 -6.09 -11.10 7.62
CA ALA A 85 -7.36 -10.53 8.07
C ALA A 85 -8.56 -11.49 8.00
N GLU A 86 -8.35 -12.70 7.44
CA GLU A 86 -9.37 -13.76 7.26
C GLU A 86 -10.69 -13.26 6.64
N TYR A 87 -10.58 -12.34 5.66
CA TYR A 87 -11.77 -11.81 4.99
C TYR A 87 -12.52 -12.87 4.18
N GLY A 88 -13.85 -12.74 4.13
CA GLY A 88 -14.68 -13.50 3.20
C GLY A 88 -14.39 -13.12 1.74
N MET A 89 -14.69 -14.03 0.80
CA MET A 89 -14.38 -13.87 -0.63
C MET A 89 -14.93 -12.57 -1.25
N LYS A 90 -16.09 -12.10 -0.78
CA LYS A 90 -16.68 -10.84 -1.25
C LYS A 90 -15.78 -9.64 -0.96
N ILE A 91 -15.32 -9.52 0.29
CA ILE A 91 -14.44 -8.42 0.72
C ILE A 91 -13.09 -8.51 0.02
N LYS A 92 -12.52 -9.72 -0.08
CA LYS A 92 -11.29 -9.96 -0.86
C LYS A 92 -11.41 -9.49 -2.31
N ALA A 93 -12.53 -9.82 -2.97
CA ALA A 93 -12.77 -9.41 -4.35
C ALA A 93 -12.90 -7.88 -4.49
N ILE A 94 -13.57 -7.22 -3.54
CA ILE A 94 -13.70 -5.75 -3.52
C ILE A 94 -12.33 -5.08 -3.35
N LEU A 95 -11.51 -5.56 -2.40
CA LEU A 95 -10.15 -5.07 -2.16
C LEU A 95 -9.26 -5.17 -3.42
N VAL A 96 -9.27 -6.34 -4.06
CA VAL A 96 -8.49 -6.59 -5.28
C VAL A 96 -9.01 -5.74 -6.44
N PHE A 97 -10.33 -5.55 -6.53
CA PHE A 97 -10.94 -4.69 -7.54
C PHE A 97 -10.44 -3.25 -7.40
N PHE A 98 -10.55 -2.65 -6.20
CA PHE A 98 -10.07 -1.29 -5.97
C PHE A 98 -8.57 -1.15 -6.25
N PHE A 99 -7.76 -2.10 -5.80
CA PHE A 99 -6.33 -2.13 -6.11
C PHE A 99 -6.05 -2.09 -7.62
N SER A 100 -6.75 -2.91 -8.39
CA SER A 100 -6.53 -3.03 -9.84
C SER A 100 -7.08 -1.85 -10.64
N THR A 101 -8.17 -1.22 -10.22
CA THR A 101 -8.83 -0.16 -11.00
C THR A 101 -8.29 1.24 -10.71
N THR A 102 -7.70 1.44 -9.53
CA THR A 102 -7.30 2.77 -9.07
C THR A 102 -6.18 3.38 -9.92
N THR A 103 -5.15 2.61 -10.28
CA THR A 103 -4.04 3.12 -11.12
C THR A 103 -4.52 3.48 -12.54
N PRO A 104 -5.27 2.62 -13.28
CA PRO A 104 -5.88 2.99 -14.56
C PRO A 104 -6.79 4.22 -14.47
N PHE A 105 -7.59 4.32 -13.41
CA PHE A 105 -8.45 5.47 -13.17
C PHE A 105 -7.65 6.77 -13.00
N GLY A 106 -6.55 6.72 -12.22
CA GLY A 106 -5.61 7.84 -12.08
C GLY A 106 -4.99 8.26 -13.42
N ILE A 107 -4.62 7.31 -14.28
CA ILE A 107 -4.08 7.59 -15.63
C ILE A 107 -5.10 8.31 -16.49
N VAL A 108 -6.36 7.84 -16.52
CA VAL A 108 -7.44 8.48 -17.29
C VAL A 108 -7.67 9.91 -16.82
N ILE A 109 -7.68 10.14 -15.50
CA ILE A 109 -7.79 11.48 -14.94
C ILE A 109 -6.57 12.35 -15.32
N GLY A 110 -5.36 11.79 -15.28
CA GLY A 110 -4.13 12.47 -15.68
C GLY A 110 -4.17 12.94 -17.14
N ILE A 111 -4.62 12.07 -18.05
CA ILE A 111 -4.82 12.40 -19.46
C ILE A 111 -5.92 13.47 -19.63
N GLY A 112 -7.02 13.37 -18.87
CA GLY A 112 -8.09 14.37 -18.92
C GLY A 112 -7.64 15.75 -18.44
N LEU A 113 -6.86 15.80 -17.36
CA LEU A 113 -6.32 17.03 -16.80
C LEU A 113 -5.21 17.63 -17.65
N SER A 114 -4.38 16.82 -18.33
CA SER A 114 -3.31 17.33 -19.19
C SER A 114 -3.84 18.15 -20.37
N ASN A 115 -5.11 17.99 -20.74
CA ASN A 115 -5.80 18.77 -21.77
C ASN A 115 -6.42 20.09 -21.28
N VAL A 116 -6.64 20.26 -19.97
CA VAL A 116 -7.40 21.40 -19.40
C VAL A 116 -6.57 22.22 -18.39
N TYR A 117 -5.63 21.58 -17.71
CA TYR A 117 -4.77 22.16 -16.68
C TYR A 117 -3.30 22.10 -17.13
N SER A 118 -2.58 23.20 -16.98
CA SER A 118 -1.13 23.19 -17.16
C SER A 118 -0.47 22.46 -15.98
N GLU A 119 0.21 21.36 -16.26
CA GLU A 119 0.86 20.50 -15.25
C GLU A 119 1.98 21.17 -14.46
N ARG A 120 2.41 22.34 -14.93
CA ARG A 120 3.39 23.20 -14.28
C ARG A 120 2.76 24.23 -13.34
N SER A 121 1.45 24.18 -13.13
CA SER A 121 0.79 25.06 -12.17
C SER A 121 1.34 24.79 -10.77
N PRO A 122 1.85 25.81 -10.06
CA PRO A 122 2.41 25.64 -8.72
C PRO A 122 1.44 24.96 -7.75
N THR A 123 0.15 25.27 -7.85
CA THR A 123 -0.89 24.69 -7.00
C THR A 123 -1.06 23.17 -7.24
N ALA A 124 -1.00 22.71 -8.48
CA ALA A 124 -1.12 21.29 -8.81
C ALA A 124 0.09 20.50 -8.27
N LEU A 125 1.30 21.02 -8.48
CA LEU A 125 2.53 20.42 -7.96
C LEU A 125 2.55 20.36 -6.42
N ILE A 126 2.06 21.41 -5.74
CA ILE A 126 1.98 21.43 -4.27
C ILE A 126 0.99 20.37 -3.76
N VAL A 127 -0.21 20.28 -4.34
CA VAL A 127 -1.22 19.31 -3.91
C VAL A 127 -0.76 17.88 -4.16
N VAL A 128 -0.25 17.60 -5.35
CA VAL A 128 0.29 16.28 -5.71
C VAL A 128 1.48 15.90 -4.82
N GLY A 129 2.39 16.84 -4.57
CA GLY A 129 3.53 16.64 -3.68
C GLY A 129 3.12 16.35 -2.23
N LEU A 130 2.13 17.07 -1.69
CA LEU A 130 1.63 16.86 -0.35
C LEU A 130 0.92 15.50 -0.22
N LEU A 131 0.06 15.16 -1.19
CA LEU A 131 -0.62 13.86 -1.23
C LEU A 131 0.40 12.73 -1.33
N ASN A 132 1.40 12.85 -2.21
CA ASN A 132 2.45 11.84 -2.35
C ASN A 132 3.28 11.68 -1.07
N ALA A 133 3.71 12.77 -0.45
CA ALA A 133 4.47 12.73 0.80
C ALA A 133 3.66 12.11 1.95
N SER A 134 2.39 12.48 2.07
CA SER A 134 1.49 11.91 3.09
C SER A 134 1.27 10.41 2.88
N SER A 135 1.07 9.99 1.63
CA SER A 135 0.85 8.59 1.28
C SER A 135 2.11 7.75 1.46
N ALA A 136 3.27 8.25 1.03
CA ALA A 136 4.56 7.57 1.22
C ALA A 136 4.89 7.42 2.72
N GLY A 137 4.60 8.44 3.54
CA GLY A 137 4.77 8.36 4.99
C GLY A 137 3.89 7.27 5.61
N LEU A 138 2.62 7.20 5.20
CA LEU A 138 1.69 6.16 5.67
C LEU A 138 2.17 4.76 5.25
N LEU A 139 2.51 4.54 3.97
CA LEU A 139 2.98 3.25 3.48
C LEU A 139 4.29 2.81 4.13
N ASN A 140 5.21 3.73 4.41
CA ASN A 140 6.43 3.42 5.15
C ASN A 140 6.15 3.03 6.60
N TYR A 141 5.22 3.71 7.28
CA TYR A 141 4.80 3.32 8.63
C TYR A 141 4.18 1.92 8.64
N MET A 142 3.26 1.65 7.71
CA MET A 142 2.63 0.33 7.57
C MET A 142 3.67 -0.77 7.29
N ALA A 143 4.63 -0.51 6.40
CA ALA A 143 5.65 -1.47 6.03
C ALA A 143 6.61 -1.76 7.19
N LEU A 144 7.11 -0.73 7.89
CA LEU A 144 8.12 -0.90 8.94
C LEU A 144 7.51 -1.33 10.27
N VAL A 145 6.41 -0.71 10.68
CA VAL A 145 5.85 -0.87 12.03
C VAL A 145 4.79 -1.96 12.05
N ASP A 146 3.80 -1.90 11.16
CA ASP A 146 2.67 -2.83 11.24
C ASP A 146 2.92 -4.18 10.56
N LEU A 147 3.83 -4.24 9.58
CA LEU A 147 4.21 -5.48 8.90
C LEU A 147 5.56 -6.02 9.39
N LEU A 148 6.66 -5.30 9.13
CA LEU A 148 8.00 -5.80 9.37
C LEU A 148 8.27 -6.04 10.86
N ALA A 149 7.96 -5.07 11.74
CA ALA A 149 8.18 -5.27 13.17
C ALA A 149 7.29 -6.39 13.75
N ALA A 150 6.05 -6.52 13.27
CA ALA A 150 5.15 -7.60 13.69
C ALA A 150 5.69 -8.98 13.29
N ASP A 151 6.20 -9.14 12.06
CA ASP A 151 6.76 -10.39 11.57
C ASP A 151 8.09 -10.74 12.26
N PHE A 152 8.96 -9.75 12.49
CA PHE A 152 10.27 -9.98 13.11
C PHE A 152 10.23 -10.18 14.63
N MET A 153 9.25 -9.60 15.31
CA MET A 153 9.03 -9.82 16.75
C MET A 153 8.16 -11.05 17.03
N GLY A 154 7.67 -11.73 15.99
CA GLY A 154 6.91 -12.96 16.13
C GLY A 154 7.76 -14.11 16.69
N PRO A 155 7.18 -14.99 17.54
CA PRO A 155 7.92 -16.08 18.19
C PRO A 155 8.57 -17.03 17.19
N LYS A 156 7.96 -17.24 16.02
CA LYS A 156 8.51 -18.10 14.95
C LYS A 156 9.84 -17.60 14.39
N LEU A 157 10.02 -16.28 14.25
CA LEU A 157 11.23 -15.70 13.69
C LEU A 157 12.30 -15.52 14.78
N GLN A 158 11.89 -15.14 15.99
CA GLN A 158 12.77 -14.99 17.15
C GLN A 158 13.38 -16.32 17.62
N ASP A 159 12.67 -17.43 17.46
CA ASP A 159 13.16 -18.76 17.85
C ASP A 159 14.23 -19.32 16.88
N SER A 160 14.32 -18.78 15.65
CA SER A 160 15.24 -19.27 14.62
C SER A 160 16.09 -18.17 14.00
N MET A 161 17.32 -18.03 14.50
CA MET A 161 18.30 -17.06 13.98
C MET A 161 18.59 -17.22 12.49
N ARG A 162 18.53 -18.45 11.96
CA ARG A 162 18.72 -18.71 10.52
C ARG A 162 17.56 -18.17 9.69
N LEU A 163 16.32 -18.33 10.16
CA LEU A 163 15.14 -17.83 9.47
C LEU A 163 15.09 -16.30 9.52
N GLN A 164 15.43 -15.71 10.67
CA GLN A 164 15.54 -14.26 10.84
C GLN A 164 16.58 -13.64 9.90
N ALA A 165 17.74 -14.28 9.74
CA ALA A 165 18.77 -13.83 8.79
C ALA A 165 18.29 -13.87 7.33
N TRP A 166 17.62 -14.96 6.91
CA TRP A 166 17.03 -15.05 5.57
C TRP A 166 15.96 -13.98 5.33
N SER A 167 15.09 -13.72 6.31
CA SER A 167 14.09 -12.65 6.21
C SER A 167 14.75 -11.27 6.09
N PHE A 168 15.81 -10.99 6.85
CA PHE A 168 16.55 -9.72 6.71
C PHE A 168 17.15 -9.54 5.31
N ILE A 169 17.76 -10.61 4.76
CA ILE A 169 18.30 -10.59 3.40
C ILE A 169 17.16 -10.35 2.39
N ALA A 170 16.02 -11.02 2.54
CA ALA A 170 14.87 -10.83 1.65
C ALA A 170 14.34 -9.39 1.68
N VAL A 171 14.26 -8.77 2.86
CA VAL A 171 13.84 -7.37 3.02
C VAL A 171 14.83 -6.42 2.35
N LEU A 172 16.14 -6.63 2.54
CA LEU A 172 17.18 -5.82 1.90
C LEU A 172 17.18 -5.98 0.37
N LEU A 173 16.95 -7.21 -0.13
CA LEU A 173 16.81 -7.46 -1.56
C LEU A 173 15.56 -6.79 -2.14
N GLY A 174 14.43 -6.83 -1.43
CA GLY A 174 13.22 -6.12 -1.81
C GLY A 174 13.43 -4.61 -1.88
N ALA A 175 13.95 -4.01 -0.80
CA ALA A 175 14.25 -2.57 -0.75
C ALA A 175 15.28 -2.15 -1.81
N GLY A 176 16.32 -2.97 -2.03
CA GLY A 176 17.31 -2.77 -3.08
C GLY A 176 16.71 -2.84 -4.49
N GLY A 177 15.83 -3.83 -4.73
CA GLY A 177 15.10 -3.97 -6.00
C GLY A 177 14.25 -2.74 -6.32
N MET A 178 13.49 -2.26 -5.34
CA MET A 178 12.68 -1.05 -5.47
C MET A 178 13.54 0.21 -5.73
N SER A 179 14.70 0.31 -5.09
CA SER A 179 15.67 1.40 -5.31
C SER A 179 16.28 1.37 -6.72
N LEU A 180 16.58 0.18 -7.26
CA LEU A 180 17.11 0.03 -8.61
C LEU A 180 16.08 0.43 -9.67
N MET A 181 14.81 0.06 -9.48
CA MET A 181 13.72 0.48 -10.35
C MET A 181 13.59 2.00 -10.40
N ALA A 182 13.72 2.69 -9.26
CA ALA A 182 13.66 4.15 -9.19
C ALA A 182 14.81 4.84 -9.95
N LYS A 183 15.98 4.20 -10.11
CA LYS A 183 17.06 4.72 -10.96
C LYS A 183 16.86 4.48 -12.45
N TRP A 184 15.99 3.53 -12.80
CA TRP A 184 15.75 3.10 -14.18
C TRP A 184 14.48 3.71 -14.79
N ALA A 185 13.55 4.15 -13.94
CA ALA A 185 12.35 4.92 -14.30
C ALA A 185 12.68 6.39 -14.59
#